data_AF-A0A852ZTS2-F1
#
_entry.id   AF-A0A852ZTS2-F1
#
_cell.length_a   1.000
_cell.length_b   1.000
_cell.length_c   1.000
_cell.angle_alpha   90.00
_cell.angle_beta   90.00
_cell.angle_gamma   90.00
#
_symmetry.space_group_name_H-M   'P 1'
#
loop_
_entity.id
_entity.type
_entity.pdbx_description
1 polymer ?
#
loop_
_entity_poly.entity_id
_entity_poly.type
_entity_poly.pdbx_seq_one_letter_code
_entity_poly.pdbx_strand_id
1 'polypeptide(L)'
;MVDAEHLGTAFGQLGLRPGHHVLVHSSLSSMGPVDGGPATVVRALLDVVGPEGTVLAPTLTGNEHVGPHAEVVFDLAETPSWTGVIPETVRTRDGAVRSAHPTHSVAAVGAAARRLTEGHEDCVSPCGPGSPYARLASDPDGMILLLGCDHESNTTLHHVEELAGSDYHLQPAPVRAVLALPGGTERRDYWVHQYGTPRNFGAIEPLLVQRGLQSTGPVGAATARLMPAGGLVSLGVEVLRAAPRYFVRTETSA
;
A
#
# COMPACT_ATOMS: atom_id res chain seq x y z
N MET A 1 22.54 15.46 -2.96
CA MET A 1 22.30 14.32 -2.05
C MET A 1 21.20 14.76 -1.11
N VAL A 2 20.16 13.95 -0.94
CA VAL A 2 19.02 14.28 -0.07
C VAL A 2 19.28 13.68 1.30
N ASP A 3 19.24 14.50 2.35
CA ASP A 3 19.43 14.07 3.74
C ASP A 3 18.10 14.01 4.50
N ALA A 4 18.15 13.61 5.77
CA ALA A 4 16.96 13.44 6.62
C ALA A 4 16.19 14.76 6.86
N GLU A 5 16.89 15.89 7.02
CA GLU A 5 16.27 17.19 7.27
C GLU A 5 15.49 17.66 6.03
N HIS A 6 16.08 17.47 4.85
CA HIS A 6 15.44 17.78 3.59
C HIS A 6 14.19 16.92 3.36
N LEU A 7 14.26 15.61 3.65
CA LEU A 7 13.11 14.71 3.57
C LEU A 7 12.00 15.12 4.53
N GLY A 8 12.34 15.38 5.81
CA GLY A 8 11.36 15.78 6.82
C GLY A 8 10.64 17.07 6.44
N THR A 9 11.39 18.07 5.96
CA THR A 9 10.83 19.33 5.46
C THR A 9 9.89 19.10 4.28
N ALA A 10 10.30 18.29 3.29
CA ALA A 10 9.49 18.02 2.11
C ALA A 10 8.19 17.25 2.44
N PHE A 11 8.25 16.25 3.33
CA PHE A 11 7.06 15.55 3.81
C PHE A 11 6.11 16.49 4.57
N GLY A 12 6.65 17.39 5.40
CA GLY A 12 5.87 18.43 6.07
C GLY A 12 5.20 19.39 5.09
N GLN A 13 5.91 19.83 4.04
CA GLN A 13 5.35 20.70 2.99
C GLN A 13 4.23 20.02 2.19
N LEU A 14 4.32 18.70 1.96
CA LEU A 14 3.25 17.92 1.35
C LEU A 14 2.00 17.84 2.23
N GLY A 15 2.11 18.02 3.54
CA GLY A 15 0.97 17.92 4.45
C GLY A 15 1.04 16.75 5.42
N LEU A 16 2.16 16.01 5.50
CA LEU A 16 2.34 14.98 6.52
C LEU A 16 2.51 15.66 7.88
N ARG A 17 1.86 15.13 8.92
CA ARG A 17 1.81 15.74 10.26
C ARG A 17 2.07 14.69 11.34
N PRO A 18 2.48 15.13 12.55
CA PRO A 18 2.49 14.28 13.73
C PRO A 18 1.12 13.62 13.96
N GLY A 19 1.11 12.34 14.34
CA GLY A 19 -0.10 11.53 14.56
C GLY A 19 -0.60 10.81 13.31
N HIS A 20 -0.23 11.23 12.10
CA HIS A 20 -0.66 10.54 10.88
C HIS A 20 -0.17 9.08 10.83
N HIS A 21 -1.01 8.23 10.25
CA HIS A 21 -0.66 6.86 9.88
C HIS A 21 -0.48 6.84 8.36
N VAL A 22 0.74 6.60 7.86
CA VAL A 22 1.05 6.78 6.43
C VAL A 22 1.47 5.47 5.77
N LEU A 23 0.70 5.03 4.78
CA LEU A 23 1.10 3.95 3.88
C LEU A 23 1.92 4.52 2.72
N VAL A 24 3.20 4.13 2.66
CA VAL A 24 4.13 4.61 1.64
C VAL A 24 4.31 3.59 0.52
N HIS A 25 3.98 4.01 -0.71
CA HIS A 25 4.44 3.41 -1.95
C HIS A 25 5.66 4.20 -2.43
N SER A 26 6.72 3.53 -2.89
CA SER A 26 7.97 4.26 -3.14
C SER A 26 8.86 3.68 -4.22
N SER A 27 9.66 4.55 -4.84
CA SER A 27 10.77 4.22 -5.73
C SER A 27 12.01 5.01 -5.30
N LEU A 28 12.90 4.38 -4.53
CA LEU A 28 14.10 5.04 -3.99
C LEU A 28 14.99 5.60 -5.11
N SER A 29 15.13 4.87 -6.23
CA SER A 29 15.98 5.29 -7.35
C SER A 29 15.53 6.60 -8.00
N SER A 30 14.23 6.89 -7.98
CA SER A 30 13.68 8.14 -8.53
C SER A 30 14.01 9.39 -7.70
N MET A 31 14.37 9.22 -6.42
CA MET A 31 14.67 10.33 -5.51
C MET A 31 16.06 10.94 -5.75
N GLY A 32 16.90 10.28 -6.56
CA GLY A 32 18.32 10.56 -6.64
C GLY A 32 19.09 10.02 -5.41
N PRO A 33 20.37 10.39 -5.24
CA PRO A 33 21.17 9.91 -4.11
C PRO A 33 20.61 10.40 -2.77
N VAL A 34 20.21 9.45 -1.90
CA VAL A 34 19.77 9.68 -0.52
C VAL A 34 20.88 9.28 0.44
N ASP A 35 21.29 10.20 1.32
CA ASP A 35 22.30 9.90 2.34
C ASP A 35 21.76 8.85 3.33
N GLY A 36 22.51 7.78 3.59
CA GLY A 36 22.04 6.64 4.38
C GLY A 36 20.93 5.79 3.73
N GLY A 37 20.61 6.04 2.45
CA GLY A 37 19.72 5.21 1.64
C GLY A 37 18.29 5.07 2.19
N PRO A 38 17.64 3.90 2.06
CA PRO A 38 16.24 3.71 2.44
C PRO A 38 15.99 3.88 3.95
N ALA A 39 16.98 3.56 4.80
CA ALA A 39 16.86 3.72 6.24
C ALA A 39 16.65 5.19 6.64
N THR A 40 17.28 6.13 5.94
CA THR A 40 17.06 7.57 6.15
C THR A 40 15.65 8.00 5.74
N VAL A 41 15.09 7.42 4.67
CA VAL A 41 13.70 7.70 4.27
C VAL A 41 12.71 7.23 5.34
N VAL A 42 12.85 5.99 5.80
CA VAL A 42 11.98 5.43 6.85
C VAL A 42 12.11 6.22 8.14
N ARG A 43 13.34 6.59 8.55
CA ARG A 43 13.58 7.43 9.73
C ARG A 43 12.89 8.79 9.59
N ALA A 44 13.07 9.49 8.47
CA ALA A 44 12.46 10.80 8.26
C ALA A 44 10.93 10.74 8.28
N LEU A 45 10.32 9.68 7.74
CA LEU A 45 8.87 9.47 7.85
C LEU A 45 8.44 9.29 9.31
N LEU A 46 9.14 8.43 10.06
CA LEU A 46 8.87 8.19 11.49
C LEU A 46 9.02 9.47 12.32
N ASP A 47 10.05 10.26 12.05
CA ASP A 47 10.31 11.53 12.76
C ASP A 47 9.17 12.54 12.51
N VAL A 48 8.66 12.63 11.27
CA VAL A 48 7.57 13.55 10.91
C VAL A 48 6.24 13.12 11.51
N VAL A 49 5.90 11.83 11.47
CA VAL A 49 4.64 11.35 12.06
C VAL A 49 4.72 11.24 13.58
N GLY A 50 5.92 11.24 14.16
CA GLY A 50 6.14 11.26 15.59
C GLY A 50 5.69 10.00 16.33
N PRO A 51 5.71 10.01 17.67
CA PRO A 51 5.47 8.82 18.50
C PRO A 51 4.04 8.28 18.40
N GLU A 52 3.05 9.15 18.14
CA GLU A 52 1.64 8.75 17.96
C GLU A 52 1.35 8.29 16.52
N GLY A 53 2.27 8.54 15.58
CA GLY A 53 2.12 8.18 14.18
C GLY A 53 2.52 6.75 13.87
N THR A 54 2.33 6.34 12.62
CA THR A 54 2.72 5.01 12.14
C THR A 54 3.12 5.06 10.68
N VAL A 55 4.21 4.42 10.31
CA VAL A 55 4.63 4.24 8.92
C VAL A 55 4.29 2.82 8.50
N LEU A 56 3.55 2.67 7.41
CA LEU A 56 3.16 1.41 6.80
C LEU A 56 3.77 1.30 5.41
N ALA A 57 4.07 0.08 4.96
CA ALA A 57 4.48 -0.18 3.59
C ALA A 57 3.90 -1.51 3.09
N PRO A 58 3.42 -1.58 1.84
CA PRO A 58 2.97 -2.83 1.24
C PRO A 58 4.17 -3.76 1.04
N THR A 59 4.15 -4.89 1.73
CA THR A 59 5.18 -5.95 1.65
C THR A 59 4.66 -7.12 0.83
N LEU A 60 4.31 -6.84 -0.42
CA LEU A 60 3.61 -7.81 -1.27
C LEU A 60 4.52 -9.02 -1.56
N THR A 61 3.87 -10.17 -1.71
CA THR A 61 4.49 -11.49 -1.92
C THR A 61 3.80 -12.26 -3.04
N GLY A 62 2.59 -11.84 -3.43
CA GLY A 62 1.88 -12.39 -4.59
C GLY A 62 2.52 -11.99 -5.91
N ASN A 63 2.35 -12.83 -6.93
CA ASN A 63 2.83 -12.60 -8.28
C ASN A 63 1.90 -13.24 -9.31
N GLU A 64 2.13 -12.95 -10.59
CA GLU A 64 1.31 -13.43 -11.72
C GLU A 64 1.28 -14.95 -11.91
N HIS A 65 2.19 -15.70 -11.28
CA HIS A 65 2.20 -17.16 -11.33
C HIS A 65 1.32 -17.81 -10.28
N VAL A 66 0.75 -17.03 -9.35
CA VAL A 66 -0.30 -17.51 -8.44
C VAL A 66 -1.59 -17.67 -9.25
N GLY A 67 -1.82 -18.86 -9.82
CA GLY A 67 -3.05 -19.21 -10.53
C GLY A 67 -4.04 -20.02 -9.66
N PRO A 68 -5.20 -20.41 -10.20
CA PRO A 68 -6.29 -21.10 -9.47
C PRO A 68 -5.91 -22.45 -8.83
N HIS A 69 -4.73 -22.99 -9.16
CA HIS A 69 -4.22 -24.27 -8.64
C HIS A 69 -2.87 -24.13 -7.94
N ALA A 70 -2.38 -22.89 -7.75
CA ALA A 70 -1.14 -22.65 -7.04
C ALA A 70 -1.34 -22.84 -5.53
N GLU A 71 -0.34 -23.43 -4.87
CA GLU A 71 -0.20 -23.32 -3.43
C GLU A 71 0.64 -22.08 -3.12
N VAL A 72 0.09 -21.14 -2.35
CA VAL A 72 0.81 -19.93 -1.94
C VAL A 72 1.46 -20.19 -0.58
N VAL A 73 2.79 -20.15 -0.53
CA VAL A 73 3.52 -20.27 0.74
C VAL A 73 3.91 -18.88 1.21
N PHE A 74 3.58 -18.59 2.46
CA PHE A 74 3.93 -17.33 3.10
C PHE A 74 4.40 -17.57 4.53
N ASP A 75 5.68 -17.30 4.75
CA ASP A 75 6.26 -17.16 6.07
C ASP A 75 6.22 -15.69 6.50
N LEU A 76 5.54 -15.42 7.62
CA LEU A 76 5.35 -14.06 8.14
C LEU A 76 6.69 -13.35 8.41
N ALA A 77 7.65 -14.09 8.96
CA ALA A 77 8.96 -13.58 9.36
C ALA A 77 9.94 -13.54 8.18
N GLU A 78 9.96 -14.59 7.35
CA GLU A 78 11.05 -14.81 6.39
C GLU A 78 10.73 -14.38 4.95
N THR A 79 9.46 -14.35 4.53
CA THR A 79 9.13 -14.08 3.12
C THR A 79 9.46 -12.63 2.75
N PRO A 80 10.41 -12.36 1.84
CA PRO A 80 10.81 -11.00 1.51
C PRO A 80 9.71 -10.26 0.74
N SER A 81 9.71 -8.92 0.84
CA SER A 81 8.89 -8.07 -0.03
C SER A 81 9.52 -7.93 -1.41
N TRP A 82 8.71 -7.95 -2.48
CA TRP A 82 9.20 -7.66 -3.84
C TRP A 82 8.96 -6.21 -4.29
N THR A 83 8.15 -5.43 -3.57
CA THR A 83 7.72 -4.07 -3.99
C THR A 83 8.81 -3.00 -3.92
N GLY A 84 9.96 -3.29 -3.33
CA GLY A 84 11.11 -2.39 -3.30
C GLY A 84 11.86 -2.38 -1.97
N VAL A 85 12.99 -1.67 -1.96
CA VAL A 85 13.91 -1.67 -0.82
C VAL A 85 13.38 -0.92 0.41
N ILE A 86 12.54 0.11 0.23
CA ILE A 86 11.92 0.84 1.34
C ILE A 86 10.89 -0.04 2.08
N PRO A 87 9.92 -0.69 1.41
CA PRO A 87 9.04 -1.65 2.07
C PRO A 87 9.78 -2.75 2.83
N GLU A 88 10.87 -3.28 2.26
CA GLU A 88 11.70 -4.27 2.94
C GLU A 88 12.41 -3.68 4.17
N THR A 89 12.91 -2.45 4.07
CA THR A 89 13.50 -1.72 5.21
C THR A 89 12.49 -1.50 6.33
N VAL A 90 11.21 -1.26 6.02
CA VAL A 90 10.15 -1.19 7.03
C VAL A 90 9.90 -2.57 7.63
N ARG A 91 9.82 -3.62 6.81
CA ARG A 91 9.54 -5.01 7.23
C ARG A 91 10.56 -5.53 8.25
N THR A 92 11.84 -5.25 8.01
CA THR A 92 12.95 -5.79 8.82
C THR A 92 13.41 -4.83 9.93
N ARG A 93 12.68 -3.74 10.17
CA ARG A 93 13.03 -2.78 11.22
C ARG A 93 12.66 -3.33 12.60
N ASP A 94 13.51 -3.04 13.59
CA ASP A 94 13.18 -3.31 14.99
C ASP A 94 11.84 -2.67 15.39
N GLY A 95 10.95 -3.48 15.98
CA GLY A 95 9.61 -3.06 16.36
C GLY A 95 8.58 -3.04 15.23
N ALA A 96 8.94 -3.48 14.02
CA ALA A 96 7.98 -3.67 12.94
C ALA A 96 6.98 -4.80 13.25
N VAL A 97 5.74 -4.60 12.85
CA VAL A 97 4.68 -5.60 12.83
C VAL A 97 4.26 -5.82 11.38
N ARG A 98 4.12 -7.07 10.97
CA ARG A 98 3.63 -7.43 9.63
C ARG A 98 2.27 -8.11 9.74
N SER A 99 1.35 -7.74 8.85
CA SER A 99 0.05 -8.39 8.71
C SER A 99 0.17 -9.73 7.98
N ALA A 100 -0.68 -10.71 8.26
CA ALA A 100 -0.54 -12.08 7.76
C ALA A 100 -1.43 -12.47 6.57
N HIS A 101 -1.56 -11.62 5.53
CA HIS A 101 -2.16 -12.04 4.25
C HIS A 101 -1.09 -12.58 3.28
N PRO A 102 -1.30 -13.77 2.66
CA PRO A 102 -0.24 -14.51 1.96
C PRO A 102 0.31 -13.83 0.69
N THR A 103 -0.41 -12.85 0.13
CA THR A 103 0.01 -12.14 -1.09
C THR A 103 0.18 -10.63 -0.92
N HIS A 104 -0.52 -10.03 0.06
CA HIS A 104 -0.72 -8.57 0.15
C HIS A 104 -0.42 -8.03 1.56
N SER A 105 0.46 -8.71 2.29
CA SER A 105 0.87 -8.29 3.64
C SER A 105 1.42 -6.86 3.65
N VAL A 106 1.19 -6.14 4.75
CA VAL A 106 1.69 -4.79 5.04
C VAL A 106 2.58 -4.87 6.28
N ALA A 107 3.75 -4.24 6.23
CA ALA A 107 4.56 -4.00 7.41
C ALA A 107 4.28 -2.60 7.96
N ALA A 108 4.29 -2.46 9.28
CA ALA A 108 4.01 -1.21 9.98
C ALA A 108 4.94 -1.01 11.17
N VAL A 109 5.34 0.24 11.42
CA VAL A 109 6.17 0.65 12.55
C VAL A 109 5.55 1.91 13.17
N GLY A 110 5.22 1.87 14.46
CA GLY A 110 4.64 3.00 15.19
C GLY A 110 3.47 2.60 16.09
N ALA A 111 2.82 3.60 16.70
CA ALA A 111 1.80 3.41 17.74
C ALA A 111 0.61 2.53 17.32
N ALA A 112 0.17 2.66 16.08
CA ALA A 112 -0.98 1.94 15.53
C ALA A 112 -0.60 0.68 14.73
N ALA A 113 0.69 0.30 14.69
CA ALA A 113 1.16 -0.81 13.86
C ALA A 113 0.33 -2.07 14.06
N ARG A 114 0.18 -2.54 15.30
CA ARG A 114 -0.61 -3.74 15.63
C ARG A 114 -2.09 -3.59 15.22
N ARG A 115 -2.74 -2.49 15.61
CA ARG A 115 -4.15 -2.21 15.31
C ARG A 115 -4.43 -2.21 13.81
N LEU A 116 -3.51 -1.68 13.00
CA LEU A 116 -3.68 -1.59 11.55
C LEU A 116 -3.36 -2.92 10.84
N THR A 117 -2.57 -3.82 11.44
CA THR A 117 -2.11 -5.05 10.76
C THR A 117 -2.72 -6.36 11.25
N GLU A 118 -3.21 -6.46 12.49
CA GLU A 118 -3.65 -7.73 13.10
C GLU A 118 -4.90 -8.31 12.42
N GLY A 119 -5.05 -9.64 12.32
CA GLY A 119 -6.27 -10.27 11.75
C GLY A 119 -6.37 -10.19 10.22
N HIS A 120 -5.30 -9.81 9.52
CA HIS A 120 -5.28 -9.81 8.05
C HIS A 120 -5.28 -11.23 7.47
N GLU A 121 -4.79 -12.22 8.24
CA GLU A 121 -4.94 -13.64 7.97
C GLU A 121 -6.41 -14.10 7.90
N ASP A 122 -7.33 -13.41 8.57
CA ASP A 122 -8.75 -13.73 8.55
C ASP A 122 -9.49 -13.05 7.38
N CYS A 123 -8.82 -12.15 6.65
CA CYS A 123 -9.37 -11.50 5.47
C CYS A 123 -9.30 -12.47 4.29
N VAL A 124 -10.46 -12.92 3.79
CA VAL A 124 -10.56 -13.90 2.70
C VAL A 124 -10.06 -13.38 1.35
N SER A 125 -9.86 -12.07 1.22
CA SER A 125 -9.37 -11.39 0.03
C SER A 125 -8.29 -10.35 0.39
N PRO A 126 -7.42 -9.96 -0.55
CA PRO A 126 -6.13 -9.36 -0.20
C PRO A 126 -6.20 -7.92 0.30
N CYS A 127 -7.18 -7.17 -0.18
CA CYS A 127 -7.44 -5.78 0.18
C CYS A 127 -8.89 -5.62 0.66
N GLY A 128 -9.53 -6.68 1.16
CA GLY A 128 -10.94 -6.68 1.55
C GLY A 128 -11.24 -5.97 2.87
N PRO A 129 -12.50 -6.02 3.34
CA PRO A 129 -12.88 -5.52 4.66
C PRO A 129 -12.01 -6.13 5.77
N GLY A 130 -11.57 -5.29 6.72
CA GLY A 130 -10.69 -5.70 7.81
C GLY A 130 -9.20 -5.71 7.46
N SER A 131 -8.81 -5.62 6.18
CA SER A 131 -7.41 -5.50 5.74
C SER A 131 -6.76 -4.19 6.24
N PRO A 132 -5.42 -4.10 6.25
CA PRO A 132 -4.72 -2.86 6.60
C PRO A 132 -5.12 -1.67 5.72
N TYR A 133 -5.43 -1.90 4.45
CA TYR A 133 -5.91 -0.88 3.52
C TYR A 133 -7.28 -0.34 3.95
N ALA A 134 -8.20 -1.24 4.34
CA ALA A 134 -9.52 -0.87 4.83
C ALA A 134 -9.45 -0.11 6.17
N ARG A 135 -8.61 -0.58 7.09
CA ARG A 135 -8.43 0.06 8.41
C ARG A 135 -7.84 1.45 8.28
N LEU A 136 -6.80 1.60 7.45
CA LEU A 136 -6.19 2.89 7.19
C LEU A 136 -7.18 3.86 6.55
N ALA A 137 -7.98 3.39 5.57
CA ALA A 137 -9.00 4.22 4.93
C ALA A 137 -10.15 4.64 5.87
N SER A 138 -10.41 3.86 6.92
CA SER A 138 -11.42 4.18 7.94
C SER A 138 -10.89 5.10 9.04
N ASP A 139 -9.56 5.30 9.11
CA ASP A 139 -8.91 6.12 10.10
C ASP A 139 -8.86 7.58 9.62
N PRO A 140 -9.35 8.56 10.41
CA PRO A 140 -9.30 9.97 10.01
C PRO A 140 -7.88 10.50 9.81
N ASP A 141 -6.89 9.90 10.46
CA ASP A 141 -5.47 10.25 10.35
C ASP A 141 -4.71 9.34 9.36
N GLY A 142 -5.45 8.50 8.61
CA GLY A 142 -4.93 7.59 7.60
C GLY A 142 -4.55 8.30 6.30
N MET A 143 -3.28 8.17 5.91
CA MET A 143 -2.66 8.83 4.77
C MET A 143 -2.02 7.83 3.81
N ILE A 144 -1.96 8.19 2.53
CA ILE A 144 -1.21 7.48 1.49
C ILE A 144 -0.17 8.43 0.92
N LEU A 145 1.08 7.98 0.89
CA LEU A 145 2.19 8.69 0.27
C LEU A 145 2.69 7.88 -0.93
N LEU A 146 2.65 8.50 -2.11
CA LEU A 146 3.29 7.98 -3.33
C LEU A 146 4.60 8.74 -3.51
N LEU A 147 5.73 8.12 -3.16
CA LEU A 147 7.06 8.74 -3.16
C LEU A 147 7.86 8.28 -4.38
N GLY A 148 7.86 9.09 -5.45
CA GLY A 148 8.57 8.73 -6.67
C GLY A 148 7.89 7.65 -7.52
N CYS A 149 6.61 7.41 -7.23
CA CYS A 149 5.70 6.59 -8.02
C CYS A 149 4.37 7.32 -8.15
N ASP A 150 3.46 6.75 -8.94
CA ASP A 150 2.13 7.27 -9.19
C ASP A 150 1.04 6.26 -8.77
N HIS A 151 -0.20 6.55 -9.15
CA HIS A 151 -1.34 5.73 -8.77
C HIS A 151 -1.31 4.32 -9.35
N GLU A 152 -0.52 4.04 -10.39
CA GLU A 152 -0.35 2.66 -10.89
C GLU A 152 0.25 1.75 -9.82
N SER A 153 0.97 2.31 -8.84
CA SER A 153 1.56 1.57 -7.71
C SER A 153 0.69 1.60 -6.43
N ASN A 154 -0.45 2.30 -6.43
CA ASN A 154 -1.24 2.54 -5.22
C ASN A 154 -2.18 1.36 -4.92
N THR A 155 -1.71 0.43 -4.09
CA THR A 155 -2.44 -0.79 -3.70
C THR A 155 -3.79 -0.49 -3.03
N THR A 156 -4.01 0.70 -2.46
CA THR A 156 -5.33 1.06 -1.90
C THR A 156 -6.42 1.13 -2.97
N LEU A 157 -6.07 1.31 -4.24
CA LEU A 157 -7.05 1.22 -5.34
C LEU A 157 -7.55 -0.21 -5.58
N HIS A 158 -6.82 -1.24 -5.15
CA HIS A 158 -7.37 -2.60 -5.10
C HIS A 158 -8.43 -2.76 -4.01
N HIS A 159 -8.28 -2.10 -2.86
CA HIS A 159 -9.36 -2.04 -1.87
C HIS A 159 -10.62 -1.40 -2.46
N VAL A 160 -10.47 -0.36 -3.29
CA VAL A 160 -11.58 0.26 -4.02
C VAL A 160 -12.25 -0.73 -5.00
N GLU A 161 -11.46 -1.49 -5.77
CA GLU A 161 -11.96 -2.52 -6.69
C GLU A 161 -12.74 -3.61 -5.94
N GLU A 162 -12.25 -4.05 -4.77
CA GLU A 162 -12.96 -5.02 -3.93
C GLU A 162 -14.28 -4.48 -3.36
N LEU A 163 -14.29 -3.25 -2.87
CA LEU A 163 -15.52 -2.60 -2.39
C LEU A 163 -16.56 -2.39 -3.49
N ALA A 164 -16.10 -2.18 -4.73
CA ALA A 164 -16.97 -2.04 -5.89
C ALA A 164 -17.43 -3.38 -6.48
N GLY A 165 -16.82 -4.50 -6.07
CA GLY A 165 -17.11 -5.81 -6.64
C GLY A 165 -16.70 -5.93 -8.11
N SER A 166 -15.56 -5.32 -8.50
CA SER A 166 -15.09 -5.33 -9.89
C SER A 166 -14.90 -6.75 -10.44
N ASP A 167 -15.57 -7.05 -11.55
CA ASP A 167 -15.62 -8.39 -12.18
C ASP A 167 -14.27 -8.89 -12.72
N TYR A 168 -13.29 -8.00 -12.81
CA TYR A 168 -11.95 -8.26 -13.35
C TYR A 168 -10.86 -8.31 -12.27
N HIS A 169 -11.23 -8.21 -10.98
CA HIS A 169 -10.28 -7.98 -9.89
C HIS A 169 -9.76 -9.26 -9.21
N LEU A 170 -10.64 -10.16 -8.77
CA LEU A 170 -10.29 -11.43 -8.10
C LEU A 170 -10.32 -12.61 -9.08
N GLN A 171 -9.54 -13.64 -8.79
CA GLN A 171 -9.57 -14.91 -9.53
C GLN A 171 -10.93 -15.62 -9.40
N PRO A 172 -11.31 -16.46 -10.39
CA PRO A 172 -12.60 -17.14 -10.39
C PRO A 172 -12.74 -18.24 -9.32
N ALA A 173 -11.63 -18.63 -8.67
CA ALA A 173 -11.60 -19.60 -7.60
C ALA A 173 -10.54 -19.21 -6.55
N PRO A 174 -10.73 -19.59 -5.28
CA PRO A 174 -9.73 -19.35 -4.25
C PRO A 174 -8.51 -20.26 -4.44
N VAL A 175 -7.37 -19.83 -3.89
CA VAL A 175 -6.12 -20.59 -3.83
C VAL A 175 -5.87 -21.06 -2.41
N ARG A 176 -5.22 -22.22 -2.27
CA ARG A 176 -4.76 -22.72 -0.97
C ARG A 176 -3.49 -21.97 -0.59
N ALA A 177 -3.47 -21.39 0.61
CA ALA A 177 -2.27 -20.81 1.19
C ALA A 177 -1.80 -21.59 2.42
N VAL A 178 -0.48 -21.70 2.55
CA VAL A 178 0.24 -22.22 3.71
C VAL A 178 0.91 -21.05 4.41
N LEU A 179 0.48 -20.74 5.63
CA LEU A 179 0.96 -19.62 6.42
C LEU A 179 1.86 -20.15 7.54
N ALA A 180 3.12 -19.73 7.60
CA ALA A 180 3.94 -19.92 8.80
C ALA A 180 3.80 -18.69 9.70
N LEU A 181 3.13 -18.89 10.84
CA LEU A 181 2.82 -17.88 11.85
C LEU A 181 3.53 -18.22 13.16
N PRO A 182 3.64 -17.28 14.12
CA PRO A 182 4.31 -17.53 15.41
C PRO A 182 3.72 -18.71 16.20
N GLY A 183 2.42 -19.01 16.01
CA GLY A 183 1.73 -20.13 16.67
C GLY A 183 1.82 -21.47 15.93
N GLY A 184 2.43 -21.52 14.74
CA GLY A 184 2.54 -22.70 13.90
C GLY A 184 2.15 -22.46 12.45
N THR A 185 2.02 -23.54 11.70
CA THR A 185 1.62 -23.49 10.29
C THR A 185 0.12 -23.69 10.13
N GLU A 186 -0.51 -22.80 9.37
CA GLU A 186 -1.94 -22.87 9.05
C GLU A 186 -2.16 -23.04 7.55
N ARG A 187 -3.29 -23.65 7.20
CA ARG A 187 -3.75 -23.81 5.81
C ARG A 187 -5.12 -23.19 5.65
N ARG A 188 -5.23 -22.21 4.76
CA ARG A 188 -6.46 -21.43 4.53
C ARG A 188 -6.68 -21.21 3.04
N ASP A 189 -7.92 -20.94 2.64
CA ASP A 189 -8.28 -20.63 1.26
C ASP A 189 -8.50 -19.13 1.12
N TYR A 190 -7.88 -18.51 0.11
CA TYR A 190 -7.96 -17.07 -0.15
C TYR A 190 -8.38 -16.80 -1.58
N TRP A 191 -9.24 -15.79 -1.76
CA TRP A 191 -9.39 -15.12 -3.04
C TRP A 191 -8.17 -14.23 -3.26
N VAL A 192 -7.57 -14.29 -4.44
CA VAL A 192 -6.37 -13.53 -4.78
C VAL A 192 -6.60 -12.74 -6.05
N HIS A 193 -5.78 -11.72 -6.29
CA HIS A 193 -5.92 -10.87 -7.46
C HIS A 193 -5.79 -11.68 -8.76
N GLN A 194 -6.64 -11.35 -9.73
CA GLN A 194 -6.46 -11.71 -11.12
C GLN A 194 -5.44 -10.75 -11.75
N TYR A 195 -4.32 -11.32 -12.18
CA TYR A 195 -3.31 -10.63 -12.97
C TYR A 195 -3.73 -10.60 -14.45
N GLY A 196 -3.19 -9.64 -15.20
CA GLY A 196 -3.43 -9.51 -16.64
C GLY A 196 -4.46 -8.47 -17.07
N THR A 197 -5.35 -8.01 -16.18
CA THR A 197 -6.22 -6.85 -16.49
C THR A 197 -5.38 -5.58 -16.58
N PRO A 198 -5.37 -4.87 -17.73
CA PRO A 198 -4.57 -3.66 -17.91
C PRO A 198 -5.21 -2.50 -17.16
N ARG A 199 -4.73 -2.24 -15.95
CA ARG A 199 -5.26 -1.18 -15.07
C ARG A 199 -4.77 0.20 -15.51
N ASN A 200 -5.56 1.22 -15.22
CA ASN A 200 -5.29 2.64 -15.43
C ASN A 200 -5.65 3.42 -14.16
N PHE A 201 -4.90 3.18 -13.11
CA PHE A 201 -5.12 3.81 -11.81
C PHE A 201 -4.78 5.30 -11.84
N GLY A 202 -3.86 5.74 -12.70
CA GLY A 202 -3.56 7.15 -12.96
C GLY A 202 -4.78 7.98 -13.35
N ALA A 203 -5.84 7.37 -13.91
CA ALA A 203 -7.06 8.05 -14.28
C ALA A 203 -7.76 8.78 -13.11
N ILE A 204 -7.53 8.35 -11.85
CA ILE A 204 -8.14 9.01 -10.69
C ILE A 204 -7.47 10.35 -10.33
N GLU A 205 -6.21 10.56 -10.71
CA GLU A 205 -5.41 11.70 -10.25
C GLU A 205 -6.05 13.07 -10.57
N PRO A 206 -6.56 13.34 -11.78
CA PRO A 206 -7.25 14.60 -12.06
C PRO A 206 -8.46 14.87 -11.14
N LEU A 207 -9.20 13.82 -10.77
CA LEU A 207 -10.35 13.93 -9.88
C LEU A 207 -9.91 14.21 -8.43
N LEU A 208 -8.83 13.59 -7.97
CA LEU A 208 -8.25 13.88 -6.65
C LEU A 208 -7.79 15.33 -6.55
N VAL A 209 -7.09 15.83 -7.57
CA VAL A 209 -6.64 17.23 -7.62
C VAL A 209 -7.83 18.18 -7.66
N GLN A 210 -8.83 17.92 -8.50
CA GLN A 210 -10.03 18.75 -8.60
C GLN A 210 -10.81 18.81 -7.28
N ARG A 211 -10.85 17.72 -6.52
CA ARG A 211 -11.52 17.63 -5.21
C ARG A 211 -10.66 18.14 -4.06
N GLY A 212 -9.42 18.57 -4.30
CA GLY A 212 -8.48 19.00 -3.27
C GLY A 212 -8.03 17.86 -2.33
N LEU A 213 -8.10 16.61 -2.79
CA LEU A 213 -7.77 15.41 -2.03
C LEU A 213 -6.33 14.95 -2.22
N GLN A 214 -5.53 15.67 -3.00
CA GLN A 214 -4.12 15.35 -3.21
C GLN A 214 -3.27 16.60 -3.21
N SER A 215 -2.20 16.56 -2.42
CA SER A 215 -1.07 17.47 -2.55
C SER A 215 0.05 16.80 -3.34
N THR A 216 0.79 17.60 -4.11
CA THR A 216 1.91 17.14 -4.93
C THR A 216 3.08 18.10 -4.75
N GLY A 217 4.29 17.56 -4.65
CA GLY A 217 5.50 18.35 -4.46
C GLY A 217 6.78 17.54 -4.63
N PRO A 218 7.94 18.22 -4.74
CA PRO A 218 9.22 17.54 -4.89
C PRO A 218 9.69 16.93 -3.56
N VAL A 219 10.30 15.74 -3.63
CA VAL A 219 11.08 15.14 -2.54
C VAL A 219 12.37 14.60 -3.15
N GLY A 220 13.47 15.33 -2.97
CA GLY A 220 14.68 15.08 -3.75
C GLY A 220 14.45 15.34 -5.25
N ALA A 221 14.88 14.41 -6.10
CA ALA A 221 14.59 14.45 -7.53
C ALA A 221 13.21 13.86 -7.90
N ALA A 222 12.52 13.25 -6.94
CA ALA A 222 11.24 12.60 -7.17
C ALA A 222 10.07 13.57 -7.02
N THR A 223 8.98 13.28 -7.72
CA THR A 223 7.66 13.82 -7.39
C THR A 223 7.00 12.94 -6.33
N ALA A 224 6.43 13.55 -5.31
CA ALA A 224 5.66 12.88 -4.28
C ALA A 224 4.23 13.40 -4.22
N ARG A 225 3.31 12.52 -3.85
CA ARG A 225 1.87 12.79 -3.71
C ARG A 225 1.40 12.32 -2.34
N LEU A 226 0.65 13.15 -1.64
CA LEU A 226 0.06 12.80 -0.35
C LEU A 226 -1.45 13.01 -0.39
N MET A 227 -2.21 12.06 0.16
CA MET A 227 -3.67 12.08 0.17
C MET A 227 -4.24 11.35 1.39
N PRO A 228 -5.42 11.75 1.89
CA PRO A 228 -6.14 10.98 2.90
C PRO A 228 -6.64 9.66 2.31
N ALA A 229 -6.38 8.55 2.98
CA ALA A 229 -6.74 7.21 2.53
C ALA A 229 -8.27 7.07 2.34
N GLY A 230 -9.05 7.55 3.32
CA GLY A 230 -10.51 7.53 3.23
C GLY A 230 -11.07 8.40 2.09
N GLY A 231 -10.41 9.52 1.78
CA GLY A 231 -10.78 10.39 0.66
C GLY A 231 -10.57 9.71 -0.69
N LEU A 232 -9.41 9.06 -0.87
CA LEU A 232 -9.13 8.25 -2.06
C LEU A 232 -10.16 7.14 -2.24
N VAL A 233 -10.44 6.38 -1.17
CA VAL A 233 -11.36 5.24 -1.23
C VAL A 233 -12.78 5.67 -1.55
N SER A 234 -13.26 6.72 -0.89
CA SER A 234 -14.62 7.25 -1.11
C SER A 234 -14.80 7.72 -2.56
N LEU A 235 -13.85 8.49 -3.08
CA LEU A 235 -13.88 8.94 -4.48
C LEU A 235 -13.75 7.77 -5.46
N GLY A 236 -12.85 6.83 -5.20
CA GLY A 236 -12.66 5.67 -6.06
C GLY A 236 -13.91 4.79 -6.17
N VAL A 237 -14.60 4.57 -5.06
CA VAL A 237 -15.88 3.81 -5.04
C VAL A 237 -16.99 4.59 -5.75
N GLU A 238 -17.08 5.91 -5.57
CA GLU A 238 -18.00 6.78 -6.34
C GLU A 238 -17.80 6.59 -7.85
N VAL A 239 -16.54 6.65 -8.29
CA VAL A 239 -16.15 6.50 -9.69
C VAL A 239 -16.48 5.12 -10.24
N LEU A 240 -16.12 4.03 -9.54
CA LEU A 240 -16.40 2.68 -10.02
C LEU A 240 -17.90 2.35 -10.02
N ARG A 241 -18.69 2.89 -9.08
CA ARG A 241 -20.15 2.72 -9.11
C ARG A 241 -20.79 3.38 -10.33
N ALA A 242 -20.27 4.54 -10.75
CA ALA A 242 -20.74 5.24 -11.94
C ALA A 242 -20.23 4.59 -13.24
N ALA A 243 -18.99 4.10 -13.23
CA ALA A 243 -18.34 3.47 -14.38
C ALA A 243 -17.54 2.24 -13.91
N PRO A 244 -18.14 1.02 -13.90
CA PRO A 244 -17.52 -0.18 -13.32
C PRO A 244 -16.17 -0.60 -13.88
N ARG A 245 -15.80 -0.11 -15.07
CA ARG A 245 -14.51 -0.37 -15.72
C ARG A 245 -13.66 0.88 -15.90
N TYR A 246 -13.87 1.92 -15.09
CA TYR A 246 -13.13 3.18 -15.17
C TYR A 246 -11.61 2.99 -15.08
N PHE A 247 -11.15 2.04 -14.25
CA PHE A 247 -9.73 1.73 -14.11
C PHE A 247 -9.22 0.69 -15.10
N VAL A 248 -9.97 0.32 -16.14
CA VAL A 248 -9.50 -0.62 -17.17
C VAL A 248 -9.13 0.17 -18.42
N ARG A 249 -7.90 -0.01 -18.92
CA ARG A 249 -7.46 0.57 -20.19
C ARG A 249 -8.34 0.04 -21.31
N THR A 250 -8.96 0.93 -22.08
CA THR A 250 -9.61 0.57 -23.33
C THR A 250 -8.53 0.30 -24.39
N GLU A 251 -8.74 -0.66 -25.29
CA GLU A 251 -7.78 -1.07 -26.35
C GLU A 251 -7.43 0.01 -27.39
N THR A 252 -7.69 1.28 -27.10
CA THR A 252 -7.44 2.44 -27.97
C THR A 252 -6.62 3.48 -27.23
N SER A 253 -5.32 3.22 -27.12
CA SER A 253 -4.25 4.24 -27.04
C SER A 253 -2.90 3.52 -27.10
N ALA A 254 -2.54 3.16 -28.33
CA ALA A 254 -1.14 3.00 -28.73
C ALA A 254 -0.55 4.39 -29.04
#